data_AF-J3JL74-F1
#
_entry.id   AF-J3JL74-F1
#
_cell.length_a   1.000
_cell.length_b   1.000
_cell.length_c   1.000
_cell.angle_alpha   90.00
_cell.angle_beta   90.00
_cell.angle_gamma   90.00
#
_symmetry.space_group_name_H-M   'P 1'
#
loop_
_entity.id
_entity.type
_entity.pdbx_description
1 polymer ?
#
loop_
_entity_poly.entity_id
_entity_poly.type
_entity_poly.pdbx_seq_one_letter_code
_entity_poly.pdbx_strand_id
1 'polypeptide(L)'
;MIYLDTSVALLALLGQPGADEAARLIMDARVKEGLASSCLLKVEMARAAHRDHFDVRVVDEFIAGVEVIEIGPDVIERASALTGELKSLDAIHLATATLLDAPRHPVTVLTHDARLAGAARARGLGVIDPLGS
;
A
#
# COMPACT_ATOMS: atom_id res chain seq x y z
N MET A 1 8.12 -9.58 2.25
CA MET A 1 6.83 -9.14 2.80
C MET A 1 6.03 -8.44 1.73
N ILE A 2 4.73 -8.25 1.96
CA ILE A 2 3.87 -7.44 1.08
C ILE A 2 3.71 -6.04 1.67
N TYR A 3 4.01 -5.03 0.87
CA TYR A 3 3.68 -3.64 1.18
C TYR A 3 2.34 -3.28 0.51
N LEU A 4 1.33 -3.00 1.33
CA LEU A 4 -0.01 -2.65 0.88
C LEU A 4 -0.12 -1.16 0.58
N ASP A 5 -0.50 -0.83 -0.65
CA ASP A 5 -0.97 0.50 -1.02
C ASP A 5 -2.48 0.64 -0.78
N THR A 6 -2.93 1.86 -0.49
CA THR A 6 -4.32 2.19 -0.18
C THR A 6 -5.25 1.87 -1.36
N SER A 7 -4.80 1.98 -2.60
CA SER A 7 -5.62 1.64 -3.77
C SER A 7 -6.18 0.22 -3.71
N VAL A 8 -5.38 -0.77 -3.27
CA VAL A 8 -5.81 -2.16 -3.15
C VAL A 8 -6.65 -2.40 -1.90
N ALA A 9 -6.34 -1.72 -0.80
CA ALA A 9 -7.18 -1.76 0.40
C ALA A 9 -8.61 -1.28 0.11
N LEU A 10 -8.74 -0.17 -0.63
CA LEU A 10 -10.03 0.38 -1.03
C LEU A 10 -10.73 -0.47 -2.09
N LEU A 11 -9.98 -1.03 -3.05
CA LEU A 11 -10.52 -1.97 -4.04
C LEU A 11 -11.22 -3.15 -3.36
N ALA A 12 -10.58 -3.75 -2.35
CA ALA A 12 -11.14 -4.84 -1.56
C ALA A 12 -12.38 -4.42 -0.76
N LEU A 13 -12.36 -3.22 -0.13
CA LEU A 13 -13.46 -2.77 0.73
C LEU A 13 -14.68 -2.26 -0.05
N LEU A 14 -14.49 -1.62 -1.19
CA LEU A 14 -15.56 -0.97 -1.95
C LEU A 14 -16.30 -1.94 -2.89
N GLY A 15 -15.89 -3.22 -2.96
CA GLY A 15 -16.56 -4.22 -3.79
C GLY A 15 -16.48 -3.92 -5.29
N GLN A 16 -15.47 -3.16 -5.71
CA GLN A 16 -15.24 -2.83 -7.12
C GLN A 16 -14.75 -4.08 -7.90
N PRO A 17 -14.77 -4.09 -9.24
CA PRO A 17 -14.18 -5.18 -10.01
C PRO A 17 -12.75 -5.48 -9.53
N GLY A 18 -12.45 -6.73 -9.19
CA GLY A 18 -11.16 -7.12 -8.59
C GLY A 18 -11.13 -7.14 -7.05
N ALA A 19 -12.22 -6.78 -6.38
CA ALA A 19 -12.31 -6.82 -4.91
C ALA A 19 -12.01 -8.21 -4.32
N ASP A 20 -12.56 -9.27 -4.91
CA ASP A 20 -12.34 -10.64 -4.42
C ASP A 20 -10.86 -11.04 -4.48
N GLU A 21 -10.19 -10.72 -5.58
CA GLU A 21 -8.77 -11.01 -5.75
C GLU A 21 -7.90 -10.14 -4.84
N ALA A 22 -8.24 -8.85 -4.70
CA ALA A 22 -7.59 -7.96 -3.75
C ALA A 22 -7.72 -8.48 -2.30
N ALA A 23 -8.93 -8.88 -1.89
CA ALA A 23 -9.18 -9.44 -0.57
C ALA A 23 -8.42 -10.75 -0.36
N ARG A 24 -8.37 -11.63 -1.38
CA ARG A 24 -7.60 -12.87 -1.33
C ARG A 24 -6.11 -12.62 -1.14
N LEU A 25 -5.52 -11.71 -1.94
CA LEU A 25 -4.10 -11.35 -1.85
C LEU A 25 -3.76 -10.72 -0.49
N ILE A 26 -4.62 -9.83 0.03
CA ILE A 26 -4.46 -9.25 1.36
C ILE A 26 -4.48 -10.34 2.45
N MET A 27 -5.43 -11.27 2.37
CA MET A 27 -5.54 -12.38 3.33
C MET A 27 -4.34 -13.32 3.26
N ASP A 28 -3.91 -13.70 2.05
CA ASP A 28 -2.72 -14.53 1.85
C ASP A 28 -1.47 -13.86 2.44
N ALA A 29 -1.30 -12.57 2.18
CA ALA A 29 -0.18 -11.78 2.71
C ALA A 29 -0.14 -11.76 4.24
N ARG A 30 -1.29 -11.55 4.89
CA ARG A 30 -1.42 -11.56 6.36
C ARG A 30 -0.96 -12.88 6.97
N VAL A 31 -1.26 -14.00 6.32
CA VAL A 31 -1.00 -15.33 6.86
C VAL A 31 0.41 -15.83 6.53
N LYS A 32 0.95 -15.50 5.35
CA LYS A 32 2.13 -16.17 4.79
C LYS A 32 3.38 -15.30 4.70
N GLU A 33 3.23 -14.01 4.37
CA GLU A 33 4.35 -13.17 3.93
C GLU A 33 4.64 -11.98 4.86
N GLY A 34 3.67 -11.62 5.71
CA GLY A 34 3.63 -10.34 6.42
C GLY A 34 3.06 -9.24 5.54
N LEU A 35 2.17 -8.43 6.12
CA LEU A 35 1.47 -7.33 5.45
C LEU A 35 1.78 -6.02 6.17
N ALA A 36 2.47 -5.10 5.50
CA ALA A 36 2.85 -3.81 6.05
C ALA A 36 2.33 -2.64 5.20
N SER A 37 2.17 -1.47 5.79
CA SER A 37 1.91 -0.22 5.07
C SER A 37 2.41 0.99 5.87
N SER A 38 2.45 2.16 5.26
CA SER A 38 2.66 3.42 6.00
C SER A 38 1.46 3.73 6.90
N CYS A 39 1.67 4.47 7.99
CA CYS A 39 0.57 5.06 8.78
C CYS A 39 -0.36 5.97 7.94
N LEU A 40 0.09 6.39 6.74
CA LEU A 40 -0.72 7.05 5.73
C LEU A 40 -1.96 6.25 5.30
N LEU A 41 -1.88 4.91 5.28
CA LEU A 41 -3.00 4.03 4.94
C LEU A 41 -4.24 4.36 5.77
N LYS A 42 -4.07 4.59 7.08
CA LYS A 42 -5.17 4.95 7.98
C LYS A 42 -5.82 6.28 7.57
N VAL A 43 -5.00 7.28 7.22
CA VAL A 43 -5.48 8.61 6.82
C VAL A 43 -6.26 8.51 5.52
N GLU A 44 -5.72 7.81 4.52
CA GLU A 44 -6.34 7.71 3.21
C GLU A 44 -7.63 6.88 3.24
N MET A 45 -7.64 5.77 3.98
CA MET A 45 -8.84 4.96 4.17
C MET A 45 -9.92 5.71 4.96
N ALA A 46 -9.57 6.44 6.03
CA ALA A 46 -10.54 7.25 6.76
C ALA A 46 -11.12 8.39 5.91
N ARG A 47 -10.29 9.03 5.07
CA ARG A 47 -10.77 10.03 4.10
C ARG A 47 -11.70 9.42 3.05
N ALA A 48 -11.41 8.19 2.60
CA ALA A 48 -12.29 7.46 1.72
C ALA A 48 -13.63 7.10 2.40
N ALA A 49 -13.59 6.61 3.64
CA ALA A 49 -14.80 6.33 4.43
C ALA A 49 -15.73 7.54 4.52
N HIS A 50 -15.18 8.72 4.80
CA HIS A 50 -15.96 9.96 4.84
C HIS A 50 -16.55 10.36 3.48
N ARG A 51 -15.78 10.19 2.40
CA ARG A 51 -16.20 10.58 1.05
C ARG A 51 -17.23 9.62 0.45
N ASP A 52 -17.04 8.32 0.68
CA ASP A 52 -17.81 7.24 0.06
C ASP A 52 -18.87 6.67 1.04
N HIS A 53 -19.03 7.31 2.20
CA HIS A 53 -20.05 7.06 3.22
C HIS A 53 -20.11 5.62 3.77
N PHE A 54 -18.95 4.98 3.95
CA PHE A 54 -18.85 3.70 4.65
C PHE A 54 -18.29 3.87 6.08
N ASP A 55 -18.52 2.85 6.90
CA ASP A 55 -18.25 2.91 8.33
C ASP A 55 -16.74 2.94 8.64
N VAL A 56 -16.31 3.96 9.38
CA VAL A 56 -14.90 4.10 9.80
C VAL A 56 -14.44 2.96 10.70
N ARG A 57 -15.35 2.26 11.40
CA ARG A 57 -15.01 1.08 12.20
C ARG A 57 -14.42 -0.05 11.35
N VAL A 58 -14.85 -0.17 10.09
CA VAL A 58 -14.29 -1.13 9.12
C VAL A 58 -12.84 -0.77 8.78
N VAL A 59 -12.49 0.52 8.77
CA VAL A 59 -11.09 0.95 8.58
C VAL A 59 -10.24 0.51 9.76
N ASP A 60 -10.68 0.75 11.00
CA ASP A 60 -9.90 0.35 12.18
C ASP A 60 -9.71 -1.18 12.27
N GLU A 61 -10.76 -1.96 11.97
CA GLU A 61 -10.68 -3.43 11.89
C GLU A 61 -9.73 -3.90 10.78
N PHE A 62 -9.74 -3.23 9.62
CA PHE A 62 -8.84 -3.54 8.53
C PHE A 62 -7.37 -3.28 8.93
N ILE A 63 -7.08 -2.12 9.51
CA ILE A 63 -5.73 -1.69 9.90
C ILE A 63 -5.15 -2.59 10.99
N ALA A 64 -5.97 -3.18 11.87
CA ALA A 64 -5.50 -4.07 12.94
C ALA A 64 -4.71 -5.30 12.43
N GLY A 65 -4.91 -5.70 11.16
CA GLY A 65 -4.16 -6.78 10.50
C GLY A 65 -2.98 -6.32 9.65
N VAL A 66 -2.56 -5.06 9.75
CA VAL A 66 -1.47 -4.47 8.97
C VAL A 66 -0.38 -3.97 9.91
N GLU A 67 0.87 -4.33 9.64
CA GLU A 67 2.03 -3.71 10.29
C GLU A 67 2.17 -2.26 9.80
N VAL A 68 1.96 -1.32 10.69
CA VAL A 68 1.97 0.11 10.36
C VAL A 68 3.36 0.70 10.59
N ILE A 69 3.92 1.29 9.54
CA ILE A 69 5.23 1.96 9.56
C ILE A 69 5.04 3.47 9.65
N GLU A 70 5.69 4.07 10.65
CA GLU A 70 5.64 5.51 10.88
C GLU A 70 6.41 6.31 9.82
N ILE A 71 5.92 7.51 9.51
CA ILE A 71 6.56 8.45 8.59
C ILE A 71 7.61 9.25 9.36
N GLY A 72 8.81 8.69 9.47
CA GLY A 72 9.97 9.34 10.08
C GLY A 72 10.83 10.15 9.10
N PRO A 73 11.91 10.79 9.58
CA PRO A 73 12.82 11.58 8.75
C PRO A 73 13.36 10.81 7.53
N ASP A 74 13.71 9.53 7.68
CA ASP A 74 14.24 8.70 6.59
C ASP A 74 13.20 8.49 5.48
N VAL A 75 11.92 8.36 5.83
CA VAL A 75 10.83 8.25 4.85
C VAL A 75 10.68 9.58 4.11
N ILE A 76 10.72 10.70 4.84
CA ILE A 76 10.61 12.04 4.27
C ILE A 76 11.77 12.35 3.33
N GLU A 77 13.01 12.05 3.72
CA GLU A 77 14.19 12.24 2.88
C GLU A 77 14.09 11.43 1.58
N ARG A 78 13.76 10.14 1.69
CA ARG A 78 13.58 9.26 0.52
C ARG A 78 12.47 9.74 -0.39
N ALA A 79 11.30 10.09 0.17
CA ALA A 79 10.16 10.60 -0.58
C ALA A 79 10.50 11.90 -1.32
N SER A 80 11.25 12.81 -0.67
CA SER A 80 11.66 14.09 -1.24
C SER A 80 12.67 13.94 -2.38
N ALA A 81 13.45 12.86 -2.38
CA ALA A 81 14.38 12.52 -3.45
C ALA A 81 13.70 11.83 -4.66
N LEU A 82 12.43 11.43 -4.55
CA LEU A 82 11.70 10.84 -5.67
C LEU A 82 11.39 11.92 -6.70
N THR A 83 11.87 11.71 -7.93
CA THR A 83 11.57 12.54 -9.09
C THR A 83 10.56 11.84 -10.00
N GLY A 84 9.80 12.62 -10.79
CA GLY A 84 8.78 12.11 -11.72
C GLY A 84 7.36 12.54 -11.36
N GLU A 85 6.37 11.86 -11.93
CA GLU A 85 4.94 12.25 -11.84
C GLU A 85 4.17 11.61 -10.67
N LEU A 86 4.87 11.04 -9.68
CA LEU A 86 4.20 10.50 -8.48
C LEU A 86 3.59 11.64 -7.66
N LYS A 87 2.36 11.43 -7.17
CA LYS A 87 1.78 12.33 -6.17
C LYS A 87 2.53 12.17 -4.86
N SER A 88 2.47 13.18 -4.00
CA SER A 88 3.20 13.19 -2.71
C SER A 88 2.85 12.02 -1.80
N LEU A 89 1.60 11.54 -1.82
CA LEU A 89 1.17 10.41 -1.00
C LEU A 89 1.72 9.08 -1.55
N ASP A 90 1.65 8.87 -2.86
CA ASP A 90 2.28 7.71 -3.54
C ASP A 90 3.80 7.70 -3.33
N ALA A 91 4.43 8.88 -3.31
CA ALA A 91 5.86 9.04 -3.01
C ALA A 91 6.20 8.58 -1.59
N ILE A 92 5.35 8.89 -0.59
CA ILE A 92 5.50 8.40 0.79
C ILE A 92 5.33 6.88 0.85
N HIS A 93 4.33 6.33 0.16
CA HIS A 93 4.15 4.88 0.08
C HIS A 93 5.38 4.18 -0.51
N LEU A 94 5.88 4.67 -1.65
CA LEU A 94 7.08 4.12 -2.30
C LEU A 94 8.33 4.26 -1.45
N ALA A 95 8.52 5.41 -0.79
CA ALA A 95 9.64 5.64 0.10
C ALA A 95 9.63 4.68 1.30
N THR A 96 8.45 4.43 1.87
CA THR A 96 8.28 3.48 2.97
C THR A 96 8.57 2.05 2.51
N ALA A 97 8.03 1.63 1.36
CA ALA A 97 8.29 0.30 0.79
C ALA A 97 9.79 0.09 0.51
N THR A 98 10.46 1.11 -0.04
CA THR A 98 11.90 1.09 -0.32
C THR A 98 12.74 1.08 0.95
N LEU A 99 12.28 1.71 2.03
CA LEU A 99 12.96 1.70 3.32
C LEU A 99 12.94 0.29 3.95
N LEU A 100 11.84 -0.44 3.78
CA LEU A 100 11.67 -1.81 4.28
C LEU A 100 12.40 -2.86 3.43
N ASP A 101 12.67 -2.56 2.16
CA ASP A 101 13.26 -3.52 1.23
C ASP A 101 14.72 -3.85 1.58
N ALA A 102 15.02 -5.14 1.63
CA ALA A 102 16.36 -5.63 1.90
C ALA A 102 16.63 -6.94 1.13
N PRO A 103 17.89 -7.23 0.76
CA PRO A 103 18.23 -8.42 -0.05
C PRO A 103 17.74 -9.76 0.53
N ARG A 104 17.69 -9.89 1.86
CA ARG A 104 17.18 -11.10 2.55
C ARG A 104 15.69 -11.06 2.85
N HIS A 105 15.07 -9.88 2.77
CA HIS A 105 13.68 -9.64 3.09
C HIS A 105 13.07 -8.71 2.03
N PRO A 106 12.95 -9.19 0.77
CA PRO A 106 12.46 -8.34 -0.31
C PRO A 106 11.01 -7.92 -0.05
N VAL A 107 10.70 -6.70 -0.48
CA VAL A 107 9.37 -6.12 -0.44
C VAL A 107 8.72 -6.23 -1.82
N THR A 108 7.47 -6.69 -1.83
CA THR A 108 6.60 -6.64 -2.99
C THR A 108 5.47 -5.65 -2.73
N VAL A 109 5.31 -4.66 -3.59
CA VAL A 109 4.26 -3.66 -3.50
C VAL A 109 2.97 -4.22 -4.09
N LEU A 110 1.91 -4.27 -3.29
CA LEU A 110 0.56 -4.61 -3.71
C LEU A 110 -0.19 -3.30 -3.97
N THR A 111 -0.33 -2.93 -5.24
CA THR A 111 -0.94 -1.66 -5.68
C THR A 111 -1.76 -1.86 -6.96
N HIS A 112 -2.85 -1.10 -7.09
CA HIS A 112 -3.62 -0.97 -8.32
C HIS A 112 -3.38 0.39 -9.01
N ASP A 113 -2.46 1.22 -8.49
CA ASP A 113 -2.03 2.45 -9.15
C ASP A 113 -0.87 2.13 -10.11
N ALA A 114 -1.13 2.27 -11.42
CA ALA A 114 -0.14 1.97 -12.46
C ALA A 114 1.13 2.83 -12.38
N ARG A 115 1.03 4.08 -11.87
CA ARG A 115 2.18 4.97 -11.71
C ARG A 115 3.03 4.53 -10.53
N LEU A 116 2.42 4.20 -9.39
CA LEU A 116 3.12 3.64 -8.25
C LEU A 116 3.77 2.29 -8.60
N ALA A 117 3.04 1.41 -9.30
CA ALA A 117 3.55 0.15 -9.81
C ALA A 117 4.79 0.34 -10.70
N GLY A 118 4.74 1.27 -11.66
CA GLY A 118 5.87 1.59 -12.54
C GLY A 118 7.08 2.12 -11.75
N ALA A 119 6.85 3.03 -10.81
CA ALA A 119 7.91 3.62 -10.00
C ALA A 119 8.55 2.62 -9.02
N ALA A 120 7.78 1.68 -8.48
CA ALA A 120 8.26 0.57 -7.66
C ALA A 120 9.15 -0.38 -8.47
N ARG A 121 8.69 -0.82 -9.65
CA ARG A 121 9.49 -1.66 -10.55
C ARG A 121 10.79 -1.00 -10.98
N ALA A 122 10.76 0.30 -11.28
CA ALA A 122 11.96 1.08 -11.63
C ALA A 122 13.01 1.12 -10.51
N ARG A 123 12.61 0.82 -9.26
CA ARG A 123 13.49 0.72 -8.08
C ARG A 123 13.85 -0.71 -7.71
N GLY A 124 13.45 -1.70 -8.51
CA GLY A 124 13.75 -3.11 -8.28
C GLY A 124 12.81 -3.82 -7.30
N LEU A 125 11.73 -3.15 -6.86
CA LEU A 125 10.72 -3.78 -6.01
C LEU A 125 9.83 -4.73 -6.82
N GLY A 126 9.41 -5.83 -6.20
CA GLY A 126 8.33 -6.66 -6.73
C GLY A 126 7.02 -5.88 -6.76
N VAL A 127 6.12 -6.19 -7.70
CA VAL A 127 4.79 -5.57 -7.76
C VAL A 127 3.73 -6.60 -8.10
N ILE A 128 2.61 -6.54 -7.38
CA ILE A 128 1.39 -7.30 -7.66
C ILE A 128 0.25 -6.30 -7.86
N ASP A 129 -0.48 -6.43 -8.96
CA ASP A 129 -1.74 -5.75 -9.22
C ASP A 129 -2.88 -6.79 -9.20
N PRO A 130 -3.89 -6.67 -8.32
CA PRO A 130 -5.03 -7.58 -8.27
C PRO A 130 -5.81 -7.70 -9.58
N LEU A 131 -5.76 -6.69 -10.44
CA LEU A 131 -6.48 -6.67 -11.72
C LEU A 131 -5.63 -7.10 -12.92
N GLY A 132 -4.38 -7.49 -12.65
CA GLY A 132 -3.41 -7.85 -13.68
C GLY A 132 -2.69 -6.62 -14.24
N SER A 133 -1.41 -6.81 -14.52
CA SER A 133 -0.55 -5.86 -15.24
C SER A 133 -0.44 -6.20 -16.70
#